data_AF-A0A432FSC8-F1
#
_entry.id   AF-A0A432FSC8-F1
#
_cell.length_a   1.000
_cell.length_b   1.000
_cell.length_c   1.000
_cell.angle_alpha   90.00
_cell.angle_beta   90.00
_cell.angle_gamma   90.00
#
_symmetry.space_group_name_H-M   'P 1'
#
loop_
_entity.id
_entity.type
_entity.pdbx_description
1 polymer ?
#
loop_
_entity_poly.entity_id
_entity_poly.type
_entity_poly.pdbx_seq_one_letter_code
_entity_poly.pdbx_strand_id
1 'polypeptide(L)'
;MKNLYILLLSILVLFSCEKQNSFLKDYVHKKDNAFRYEIKNVIDGDSWKGYIIKMVSQQWLSTDEVGQTEWWHWLTIVIPNEVEETEALILIGSGSHNNNMPKSANPDLVQAAIKTKSIIAEISNIPFQPLIYKNDDFGERYEDDLIAYGWRKFFEGGAQDKDVEWLARLPMTKAVVRGMDVVQEVSASAGKSVDRFVTAGASKRGWTTWATAIA
;
A
#
# COMPACT_ATOMS: atom_id res chain seq x y z
N MET A 1 56.83 -36.91 31.49
CA MET A 1 55.73 -36.13 32.09
C MET A 1 55.58 -34.82 31.32
N LYS A 2 54.68 -34.75 30.34
CA LYS A 2 54.22 -33.48 29.72
C LYS A 2 52.75 -33.68 29.36
N ASN A 3 51.85 -33.15 30.21
CA ASN A 3 50.42 -33.15 29.96
C ASN A 3 50.10 -32.02 28.97
N LEU A 4 49.57 -32.40 27.81
CA LEU A 4 49.09 -31.49 26.78
C LEU A 4 47.58 -31.30 26.99
N TYR A 5 47.19 -30.18 27.61
CA TYR A 5 45.78 -29.78 27.71
C TYR A 5 45.39 -29.05 26.42
N ILE A 6 44.62 -29.72 25.57
CA ILE A 6 43.95 -29.08 24.42
C ILE A 6 42.64 -28.49 24.94
N LEU A 7 42.60 -27.16 25.06
CA LEU A 7 41.38 -26.42 25.37
C LEU A 7 40.63 -26.17 24.05
N LEU A 8 39.60 -26.98 23.76
CA LEU A 8 38.67 -26.70 22.66
C LEU A 8 37.71 -25.58 23.09
N LEU A 9 37.92 -24.37 22.58
CA LEU A 9 36.97 -23.27 22.73
C LEU A 9 35.91 -23.39 21.63
N SER A 10 34.79 -24.04 21.94
CA SER A 10 33.62 -24.09 21.06
C SER A 10 32.90 -22.74 21.12
N ILE A 11 33.10 -21.91 20.10
CA ILE A 11 32.35 -20.67 19.88
C ILE A 11 30.94 -21.07 19.40
N LEU A 12 29.97 -21.04 20.32
CA LEU A 12 28.55 -21.05 19.98
C LEU A 12 28.18 -19.67 19.42
N VAL A 13 28.19 -19.53 18.09
CA VAL A 13 27.54 -18.40 17.43
C VAL A 13 26.03 -18.64 17.53
N LEU A 14 25.42 -18.08 18.57
CA LEU A 14 23.97 -17.91 18.63
C LEU A 14 23.60 -16.90 17.54
N PHE A 15 23.23 -17.40 16.35
CA PHE A 15 22.42 -16.60 15.44
C PHE A 15 21.06 -16.43 16.12
N SER A 16 20.92 -15.34 16.88
CA SER A 16 19.61 -14.84 17.22
C SER A 16 18.97 -14.47 15.90
N CYS A 17 18.06 -15.31 15.41
CA CYS A 17 17.13 -14.92 14.35
C CYS A 17 16.16 -13.93 14.99
N GLU A 18 16.66 -12.73 15.29
CA GLU A 18 15.83 -11.64 15.76
C GLU A 18 14.92 -11.28 14.60
N LYS A 19 13.64 -11.60 14.75
CA LYS A 19 12.61 -11.26 13.78
C LYS A 19 12.68 -9.74 13.63
N GLN A 20 13.17 -9.25 12.50
CA GLN A 20 13.15 -7.82 12.16
C GLN A 20 11.68 -7.40 11.99
N ASN A 21 10.98 -7.22 13.10
CA ASN A 21 9.68 -6.58 13.12
C ASN A 21 9.95 -5.08 13.03
N SER A 22 9.63 -4.49 11.88
CA SER A 22 9.67 -3.05 11.70
C SER A 22 8.31 -2.45 12.08
N PHE A 23 8.30 -1.22 12.61
CA PHE A 23 7.06 -0.47 12.84
C PHE A 23 6.14 -0.43 11.63
N LEU A 24 6.73 -0.34 10.42
CA LEU A 24 5.99 -0.38 9.16
C LEU A 24 5.24 -1.70 9.00
N LYS A 25 5.93 -2.83 9.16
CA LYS A 25 5.34 -4.17 9.02
C LYS A 25 4.20 -4.39 10.01
N ASP A 26 4.43 -4.06 11.28
CA ASP A 26 3.41 -4.19 12.32
C ASP A 26 2.20 -3.30 12.05
N TYR A 27 2.42 -2.06 11.61
CA TYR A 27 1.33 -1.14 11.25
C TYR A 27 0.49 -1.64 10.08
N VAL A 28 1.15 -2.10 9.01
CA VAL A 28 0.50 -2.57 7.78
C VAL A 28 -0.36 -3.80 8.07
N HIS A 29 0.16 -4.77 8.82
CA HIS A 29 -0.57 -6.00 9.14
C HIS A 29 -1.57 -5.86 10.31
N LYS A 30 -1.51 -4.77 11.09
CA LYS A 30 -2.51 -4.49 12.12
C LYS A 30 -3.90 -4.49 11.50
N LYS A 31 -4.79 -5.35 12.02
CA LYS A 31 -6.19 -5.40 11.59
C LYS A 31 -6.86 -4.05 11.81
N ASP A 32 -7.68 -3.67 10.86
CA ASP A 32 -8.48 -2.45 10.92
C ASP A 32 -9.91 -2.79 10.51
N ASN A 33 -10.87 -2.52 11.40
CA ASN A 33 -12.27 -2.86 11.17
C ASN A 33 -12.92 -1.97 10.10
N ALA A 34 -12.29 -0.85 9.70
CA ALA A 34 -12.78 -0.02 8.62
C ALA A 34 -12.47 -0.59 7.23
N PHE A 35 -11.51 -1.52 7.11
CA PHE A 35 -11.16 -2.12 5.82
C PHE A 35 -12.38 -2.80 5.20
N ARG A 36 -12.73 -2.37 3.99
CA ARG A 36 -13.84 -2.89 3.18
C ARG A 36 -13.69 -2.40 1.75
N TYR A 37 -14.31 -3.08 0.79
CA TYR A 37 -14.34 -2.62 -0.59
C TYR A 37 -15.66 -2.96 -1.26
N GLU A 38 -15.95 -2.26 -2.36
CA GLU A 38 -17.15 -2.45 -3.16
C GLU A 38 -16.81 -2.31 -4.65
N ILE A 39 -17.16 -3.31 -5.46
CA ILE A 39 -17.09 -3.22 -6.93
C ILE A 39 -18.19 -2.26 -7.38
N LYS A 40 -17.80 -1.09 -7.87
CA LYS A 40 -18.71 -0.03 -8.32
C LYS A 40 -19.08 -0.15 -9.79
N ASN A 41 -18.18 -0.69 -10.61
CA ASN A 41 -18.42 -0.91 -12.01
C ASN A 41 -17.61 -2.10 -12.54
N VAL A 42 -18.17 -2.80 -13.53
CA VAL A 42 -17.47 -3.81 -14.32
C VAL A 42 -17.47 -3.34 -15.76
N ILE A 43 -16.29 -3.39 -16.40
CA ILE A 43 -16.10 -3.01 -17.79
C ILE A 43 -15.86 -4.29 -18.58
N ASP A 44 -16.72 -4.57 -19.55
CA ASP A 44 -16.50 -5.66 -20.50
C ASP A 44 -15.72 -5.12 -21.71
N GLY A 45 -14.52 -5.67 -21.91
CA GLY A 45 -13.74 -5.49 -23.12
C GLY A 45 -13.70 -6.78 -23.95
N ASP A 46 -13.29 -6.70 -25.21
CA ASP A 46 -13.31 -7.85 -26.13
C ASP A 46 -12.47 -9.05 -25.64
N SER A 47 -11.32 -8.77 -25.02
CA SER A 47 -10.35 -9.78 -24.56
C SER A 47 -9.94 -9.63 -23.10
N TRP A 48 -10.65 -8.81 -22.34
CA TRP A 48 -10.34 -8.47 -20.95
C TRP A 48 -11.57 -7.97 -20.21
N LYS A 49 -11.51 -8.00 -18.87
CA LYS A 49 -12.52 -7.44 -17.99
C LYS A 49 -11.89 -6.45 -17.01
N GLY A 50 -12.54 -5.31 -16.82
CA GLY A 50 -12.15 -4.28 -15.86
C GLY A 50 -13.04 -4.26 -14.64
N TYR A 51 -12.47 -4.02 -13.46
CA TYR A 51 -13.21 -3.84 -12.22
C TYR A 51 -12.82 -2.50 -11.62
N ILE A 52 -13.78 -1.61 -11.42
CA ILE A 52 -13.58 -0.34 -10.73
C ILE A 52 -14.14 -0.48 -9.32
N ILE A 53 -13.27 -0.32 -8.33
CA ILE A 53 -13.53 -0.66 -6.94
C ILE A 53 -13.29 0.57 -6.07
N LYS A 54 -14.25 0.85 -5.18
CA LYS A 54 -14.01 1.78 -4.06
C LYS A 54 -13.54 0.96 -2.87
N MET A 55 -12.32 1.20 -2.41
CA MET A 55 -11.74 0.49 -1.28
C MET A 55 -11.45 1.46 -0.14
N VAL A 56 -11.90 1.14 1.06
CA VAL A 56 -11.44 1.79 2.30
C VAL A 56 -10.29 0.96 2.85
N SER A 57 -9.14 1.58 3.08
CA SER A 57 -7.91 0.91 3.52
C SER A 57 -7.81 0.81 5.04
N GLN A 58 -8.09 1.91 5.75
CA GLN A 58 -7.97 2.01 7.21
C GLN A 58 -8.65 3.28 7.75
N GLN A 59 -8.66 3.41 9.08
CA GLN A 59 -8.68 4.69 9.78
C GLN A 59 -7.25 5.16 10.03
N TRP A 60 -6.99 6.46 9.87
CA TRP A 60 -5.70 7.06 10.18
C TRP A 60 -5.88 8.32 11.04
N LEU A 61 -5.12 8.39 12.14
CA LEU A 61 -5.23 9.41 13.18
C LEU A 61 -6.65 9.51 13.78
N SER A 62 -6.80 10.35 14.80
CA SER A 62 -8.09 10.61 15.45
C SER A 62 -8.82 11.82 14.84
N THR A 63 -10.11 11.92 15.14
CA THR A 63 -10.93 13.08 14.75
C THR A 63 -10.50 14.39 15.39
N ASP A 64 -9.72 14.31 16.48
CA ASP A 64 -9.14 15.46 17.17
C ASP A 64 -7.86 15.95 16.48
N GLU A 65 -7.31 15.17 15.55
CA GLU A 65 -6.05 15.44 14.85
C GLU A 65 -6.27 15.78 13.37
N VAL A 66 -7.25 15.14 12.71
CA VAL A 66 -7.49 15.31 11.27
C VAL A 66 -8.98 15.39 10.94
N GLY A 67 -9.32 16.13 9.89
CA GLY A 67 -10.68 16.32 9.42
C GLY A 67 -11.32 15.07 8.80
N GLN A 68 -10.52 14.12 8.35
CA GLN A 68 -10.98 12.86 7.78
C GLN A 68 -10.03 11.72 8.15
N THR A 69 -10.53 10.79 8.95
CA THR A 69 -9.76 9.64 9.43
C THR A 69 -9.86 8.45 8.48
N GLU A 70 -11.03 8.24 7.86
CA GLU A 70 -11.26 7.12 6.94
C GLU A 70 -10.59 7.35 5.58
N TRP A 71 -9.60 6.53 5.25
CA TRP A 71 -8.88 6.59 3.99
C TRP A 71 -9.50 5.66 2.95
N TRP A 72 -9.85 6.21 1.80
CA TRP A 72 -10.41 5.44 0.70
C TRP A 72 -9.74 5.74 -0.65
N HIS A 73 -9.74 4.75 -1.52
CA HIS A 73 -8.98 4.72 -2.77
C HIS A 73 -9.84 4.17 -3.90
N TRP A 74 -9.55 4.60 -5.13
CA TRP A 74 -10.04 3.89 -6.30
C TRP A 74 -9.01 2.83 -6.69
N LEU A 75 -9.47 1.60 -6.89
CA LEU A 75 -8.69 0.50 -7.42
C LEU A 75 -9.32 0.06 -8.73
N THR A 76 -8.56 0.11 -9.81
CA THR A 76 -8.96 -0.43 -11.11
C THR A 76 -8.16 -1.68 -11.38
N ILE A 77 -8.83 -2.81 -11.61
CA ILE A 77 -8.19 -4.10 -11.92
C ILE A 77 -8.54 -4.49 -13.35
N VAL A 78 -7.52 -4.79 -14.15
CA VAL A 78 -7.65 -5.31 -15.51
C VAL A 78 -7.25 -6.78 -15.50
N ILE A 79 -8.19 -7.65 -15.87
CA ILE A 79 -8.00 -9.10 -15.98
C ILE A 79 -8.18 -9.50 -17.45
N PRO A 80 -7.10 -9.87 -18.16
CA PRO A 80 -7.22 -10.46 -19.50
C PRO A 80 -7.94 -11.82 -19.46
N ASN A 81 -8.57 -12.22 -20.56
CA ASN A 81 -9.23 -13.54 -20.66
C ASN A 81 -8.20 -14.69 -20.51
N GLU A 82 -7.03 -14.52 -21.12
CA GLU A 82 -5.88 -15.40 -20.99
C GLU A 82 -4.87 -14.78 -20.02
N VAL A 83 -4.63 -15.49 -18.92
CA VAL A 83 -3.61 -15.10 -17.93
C VAL A 83 -2.61 -16.25 -17.86
N GLU A 84 -1.34 -15.96 -18.14
CA GLU A 84 -0.24 -16.92 -18.10
C GLU A 84 0.70 -16.69 -16.90
N GLU A 85 0.63 -15.51 -16.29
CA GLU A 85 1.49 -15.12 -15.16
C GLU A 85 0.75 -15.19 -13.81
N THR A 86 1.48 -15.57 -12.76
CA THR A 86 1.01 -15.51 -11.37
C THR A 86 1.31 -14.16 -10.71
N GLU A 87 2.07 -13.32 -11.42
CA GLU A 87 2.52 -12.01 -11.03
C GLU A 87 1.55 -10.94 -11.54
N ALA A 88 1.05 -10.10 -10.64
CA ALA A 88 0.31 -8.91 -11.03
C ALA A 88 1.17 -7.65 -10.91
N LEU A 89 0.99 -6.69 -11.83
CA LEU A 89 1.49 -5.33 -11.64
C LEU A 89 0.47 -4.54 -10.84
N ILE A 90 0.90 -3.81 -9.80
CA ILE A 90 0.11 -2.74 -9.19
C ILE A 90 0.83 -1.40 -9.33
N LEU A 91 0.18 -0.48 -10.06
CA LEU A 91 0.64 0.89 -10.23
C LEU A 91 0.04 1.78 -9.14
N ILE A 92 0.91 2.44 -8.37
CA ILE A 92 0.55 3.36 -7.30
C ILE A 92 0.42 4.77 -7.91
N GLY A 93 -0.82 5.18 -8.11
CA GLY A 93 -1.22 6.40 -8.81
C GLY A 93 -1.43 7.60 -7.90
N SER A 94 -1.55 8.75 -8.56
CA SER A 94 -1.97 10.01 -7.94
C SER A 94 -3.48 10.07 -7.74
N GLY A 95 -3.99 11.21 -7.29
CA GLY A 95 -5.42 11.47 -7.15
C GLY A 95 -5.73 12.21 -5.87
N SER A 96 -7.01 12.35 -5.61
CA SER A 96 -7.60 13.03 -4.47
C SER A 96 -8.91 12.34 -4.14
N HIS A 97 -9.35 12.41 -2.89
CA HIS A 97 -10.69 11.99 -2.48
C HIS A 97 -11.80 12.86 -3.09
N ASN A 98 -11.45 14.00 -3.68
CA ASN A 98 -12.38 14.78 -4.50
C ASN A 98 -12.54 14.23 -5.92
N ASN A 99 -11.71 13.26 -6.35
CA ASN A 99 -11.87 12.66 -7.67
C ASN A 99 -13.11 11.76 -7.76
N ASN A 100 -13.88 11.98 -8.82
CA ASN A 100 -14.97 11.08 -9.21
C ASN A 100 -14.46 9.66 -9.47
N MET A 101 -15.40 8.71 -9.42
CA MET A 101 -15.15 7.33 -9.87
C MET A 101 -14.54 7.33 -11.28
N PRO A 102 -13.47 6.56 -11.53
CA PRO A 102 -12.97 6.36 -12.88
C PRO A 102 -14.11 5.86 -13.79
N LYS A 103 -14.13 6.34 -15.04
CA LYS A 103 -15.15 5.93 -16.02
C LYS A 103 -14.69 4.76 -16.88
N SER A 104 -13.38 4.55 -16.96
CA SER A 104 -12.73 3.51 -17.76
C SER A 104 -11.43 3.09 -17.10
N ALA A 105 -10.90 1.94 -17.52
CA ALA A 105 -9.51 1.59 -17.24
C ALA A 105 -8.56 2.45 -18.10
N ASN A 106 -7.31 2.61 -17.65
CA ASN A 106 -6.27 3.28 -18.43
C ASN A 106 -5.93 2.43 -19.67
N PRO A 107 -6.05 2.96 -20.90
CA PRO A 107 -5.79 2.21 -22.12
C PRO A 107 -4.38 1.61 -22.20
N ASP A 108 -3.36 2.29 -21.68
CA ASP A 108 -1.98 1.79 -21.70
C ASP A 108 -1.83 0.58 -20.78
N LEU A 109 -2.48 0.59 -19.60
CA LEU A 109 -2.49 -0.53 -18.68
C LEU A 109 -3.30 -1.70 -19.22
N VAL A 110 -4.40 -1.44 -19.94
CA VAL A 110 -5.16 -2.47 -20.65
C VAL A 110 -4.30 -3.15 -21.72
N GLN A 111 -3.63 -2.35 -22.56
CA GLN A 111 -2.74 -2.88 -23.59
C GLN A 111 -1.57 -3.67 -23.00
N ALA A 112 -0.99 -3.19 -21.90
CA ALA A 112 0.05 -3.91 -21.19
C ALA A 112 -0.47 -5.26 -20.69
N ALA A 113 -1.60 -5.28 -19.97
CA ALA A 113 -2.17 -6.50 -19.40
C ALA A 113 -2.44 -7.58 -20.46
N ILE A 114 -3.03 -7.18 -21.60
CA ILE A 114 -3.30 -8.10 -22.72
C ILE A 114 -1.99 -8.63 -23.32
N LYS A 115 -1.00 -7.77 -23.55
CA LYS A 115 0.27 -8.16 -24.19
C LYS A 115 1.13 -9.04 -23.30
N THR A 116 1.11 -8.81 -21.99
CA THR A 116 1.87 -9.60 -21.01
C THR A 116 1.08 -10.79 -20.49
N LYS A 117 -0.20 -10.91 -20.85
CA LYS A 117 -1.12 -11.93 -20.30
C LYS A 117 -1.05 -12.00 -18.77
N SER A 118 -0.99 -10.83 -18.15
CA SER A 118 -0.89 -10.69 -16.70
C SER A 118 -1.92 -9.71 -16.19
N ILE A 119 -2.31 -9.88 -14.92
CA ILE A 119 -3.24 -8.96 -14.26
C ILE A 119 -2.51 -7.66 -13.96
N ILE A 120 -3.15 -6.53 -14.28
CA ILE A 120 -2.62 -5.20 -13.96
C ILE A 120 -3.67 -4.42 -13.18
N ALA A 121 -3.25 -3.84 -12.06
CA ALA A 121 -4.07 -2.99 -11.23
C ALA A 121 -3.47 -1.57 -11.14
N GLU A 122 -4.33 -0.58 -10.95
CA GLU A 122 -3.97 0.79 -10.61
C GLU A 122 -4.73 1.20 -9.35
N ILE A 123 -4.01 1.62 -8.33
CA ILE A 123 -4.58 2.19 -7.10
C ILE A 123 -4.30 3.70 -7.06
N SER A 124 -5.33 4.51 -6.95
CA SER A 124 -5.23 5.97 -6.98
C SER A 124 -5.54 6.60 -5.62
N ASN A 125 -5.38 7.93 -5.51
CA ASN A 125 -5.55 8.68 -4.26
C ASN A 125 -4.57 8.20 -3.16
N ILE A 126 -3.29 8.07 -3.53
CA ILE A 126 -2.19 7.80 -2.60
C ILE A 126 -1.16 8.95 -2.72
N PRO A 127 -0.95 9.79 -1.69
CA PRO A 127 -1.64 9.79 -0.40
C PRO A 127 -3.14 10.13 -0.53
N PHE A 128 -3.91 9.79 0.51
CA PHE A 128 -5.31 10.18 0.63
C PHE A 128 -5.40 11.69 0.91
N GLN A 129 -5.96 12.47 -0.02
CA GLN A 129 -5.83 13.92 0.02
C GLN A 129 -6.95 14.69 -0.67
N PRO A 130 -7.16 15.99 -0.39
CA PRO A 130 -6.48 16.78 0.65
C PRO A 130 -6.78 16.32 2.07
N LEU A 131 -5.94 16.70 3.03
CA LEU A 131 -6.30 16.60 4.44
C LEU A 131 -6.25 17.97 5.10
N ILE A 132 -7.17 18.21 6.04
CA ILE A 132 -7.17 19.36 6.93
C ILE A 132 -6.81 18.83 8.31
N TYR A 133 -5.70 19.28 8.88
CA TYR A 133 -5.32 18.93 10.24
C TYR A 133 -5.99 19.88 11.24
N LYS A 134 -6.37 19.36 12.40
CA LYS A 134 -6.94 20.17 13.47
C LYS A 134 -5.86 21.04 14.10
N ASN A 135 -6.25 22.24 14.53
CA ASN A 135 -5.34 23.23 15.12
C ASN A 135 -4.18 23.65 14.19
N ASP A 136 -4.38 23.55 12.87
CA ASP A 136 -3.49 24.05 11.82
C ASP A 136 -4.28 25.04 10.96
N ASP A 137 -3.81 26.28 10.86
CA ASP A 137 -4.49 27.38 10.15
C ASP A 137 -4.21 27.40 8.64
N PHE A 138 -3.39 26.46 8.15
CA PHE A 138 -3.01 26.35 6.74
C PHE A 138 -4.16 25.91 5.83
N GLY A 139 -5.11 25.12 6.34
CA GLY A 139 -6.22 24.56 5.57
C GLY A 139 -5.87 23.23 4.88
N GLU A 140 -6.31 23.06 3.64
CA GLU A 140 -6.10 21.81 2.88
C GLU A 140 -4.63 21.58 2.54
N ARG A 141 -4.12 20.39 2.84
CA ARG A 141 -2.77 19.95 2.47
C ARG A 141 -2.82 18.84 1.43
N TYR A 142 -1.99 18.99 0.42
CA TYR A 142 -1.83 18.04 -0.69
C TYR A 142 -0.39 17.55 -0.74
N GLU A 143 -0.22 16.33 -1.25
CA GLU A 143 1.03 15.74 -1.70
C GLU A 143 2.15 15.90 -0.65
N ASP A 144 3.16 16.71 -0.94
CA ASP A 144 4.33 16.90 -0.10
C ASP A 144 4.02 17.76 1.14
N ASP A 145 3.04 18.67 1.09
CA ASP A 145 2.61 19.46 2.25
C ASP A 145 2.01 18.58 3.34
N LEU A 146 1.21 17.58 2.93
CA LEU A 146 0.62 16.60 3.84
C LEU A 146 1.71 15.75 4.50
N ILE A 147 2.68 15.27 3.71
CA ILE A 147 3.80 14.46 4.19
C ILE A 147 4.70 15.29 5.12
N ALA A 148 5.03 16.52 4.74
CA ALA A 148 5.88 17.42 5.52
C ALA A 148 5.22 17.78 6.86
N TYR A 149 3.90 17.99 6.89
CA TYR A 149 3.19 18.23 8.14
C TYR A 149 3.30 17.02 9.09
N GLY A 150 3.11 15.80 8.59
CA GLY A 150 3.29 14.58 9.39
C GLY A 150 4.70 14.47 9.98
N TRP A 151 5.73 14.79 9.20
CA TRP A 151 7.11 14.86 9.69
C TRP A 151 7.32 15.94 10.75
N ARG A 152 6.72 17.14 10.58
CA ARG A 152 6.76 18.18 11.60
C ARG A 152 6.19 17.67 12.92
N LYS A 153 5.02 17.01 12.89
CA LYS A 153 4.38 16.44 14.08
C LYS A 153 5.23 15.37 14.75
N PHE A 154 5.86 14.49 13.95
CA PHE A 154 6.81 13.51 14.46
C PHE A 154 7.98 14.16 15.21
N PHE A 155 8.61 15.18 14.61
CA PHE A 155 9.76 15.85 15.23
C PHE A 155 9.37 16.69 16.46
N GLU A 156 8.27 17.43 16.41
CA GLU A 156 7.75 18.21 17.55
C GLU A 156 7.32 17.31 18.71
N GLY A 157 6.88 16.08 18.43
CA GLY A 157 6.56 15.05 19.43
C GLY A 157 7.79 14.44 20.11
N GLY A 158 9.00 14.76 19.63
CA GLY A 158 10.26 14.23 20.14
C GLY A 158 10.80 13.02 19.37
N ALA A 159 10.27 12.76 18.17
CA ALA A 159 10.67 11.64 17.31
C ALA A 159 10.59 10.27 18.00
N GLN A 160 9.56 10.06 18.82
CA GLN A 160 9.36 8.82 19.57
C GLN A 160 8.47 7.84 18.79
N ASP A 161 8.53 6.56 19.16
CA ASP A 161 7.75 5.50 18.50
C ASP A 161 6.24 5.80 18.46
N LYS A 162 5.70 6.42 19.51
CA LYS A 162 4.29 6.84 19.57
C LYS A 162 3.92 7.89 18.53
N ASP A 163 4.89 8.68 18.05
CA ASP A 163 4.66 9.76 17.10
C ASP A 163 4.80 9.29 15.65
N VAL A 164 5.28 8.06 15.43
CA VAL A 164 5.46 7.46 14.08
C VAL A 164 4.13 7.39 13.32
N GLU A 165 3.00 7.28 14.02
CA GLU A 165 1.67 7.25 13.38
C GLU A 165 1.36 8.51 12.56
N TRP A 166 2.01 9.64 12.85
CA TRP A 166 1.90 10.87 12.03
C TRP A 166 2.57 10.77 10.65
N LEU A 167 3.44 9.78 10.43
CA LEU A 167 4.15 9.65 9.16
C LEU A 167 3.24 9.00 8.12
N ALA A 168 2.76 9.80 7.17
CA ALA A 168 1.84 9.37 6.10
C ALA A 168 2.34 8.19 5.26
N ARG A 169 3.65 7.87 5.29
CA ARG A 169 4.19 6.66 4.64
C ARG A 169 3.46 5.39 5.11
N LEU A 170 3.15 5.27 6.40
CA LEU A 170 2.54 4.08 6.98
C LEU A 170 1.14 3.81 6.38
N PRO A 171 0.17 4.75 6.45
CA PRO A 171 -1.14 4.53 5.85
C PRO A 171 -1.08 4.48 4.31
N MET A 172 -0.13 5.18 3.66
CA MET A 172 0.07 5.03 2.21
C MET A 172 0.47 3.59 1.82
N THR A 173 1.41 2.99 2.54
CA THR A 173 1.85 1.60 2.29
C THR A 173 0.75 0.61 2.60
N LYS A 174 0.06 0.77 3.73
CA LYS A 174 -1.04 -0.11 4.11
C LYS A 174 -2.18 -0.08 3.08
N ALA A 175 -2.48 1.09 2.51
CA ALA A 175 -3.45 1.20 1.42
C ALA A 175 -3.08 0.37 0.19
N VAL A 176 -1.80 0.34 -0.22
CA VAL A 176 -1.35 -0.48 -1.35
C VAL A 176 -1.43 -1.97 -1.02
N VAL A 177 -1.02 -2.39 0.18
CA VAL A 177 -1.11 -3.80 0.61
C VAL A 177 -2.57 -4.26 0.67
N ARG A 178 -3.48 -3.42 1.18
CA ARG A 178 -4.92 -3.69 1.10
C ARG A 178 -5.42 -3.75 -0.34
N GLY A 179 -4.88 -2.93 -1.23
CA GLY A 179 -5.15 -3.04 -2.67
C GLY A 179 -4.73 -4.39 -3.25
N MET A 180 -3.59 -4.94 -2.82
CA MET A 180 -3.13 -6.28 -3.21
C MET A 180 -4.08 -7.37 -2.71
N ASP A 181 -4.54 -7.29 -1.45
CA ASP A 181 -5.54 -8.22 -0.91
C ASP A 181 -6.79 -8.25 -1.80
N VAL A 182 -7.30 -7.07 -2.18
CA VAL A 182 -8.48 -6.95 -3.06
C VAL A 182 -8.21 -7.48 -4.46
N VAL A 183 -7.01 -7.24 -5.03
CA VAL A 183 -6.63 -7.81 -6.32
C VAL A 183 -6.68 -9.34 -6.29
N GLN A 184 -6.11 -9.96 -5.27
CA GLN A 184 -6.11 -11.41 -5.11
C GLN A 184 -7.53 -11.97 -4.97
N GLU A 185 -8.39 -11.32 -4.18
CA GLU A 185 -9.77 -11.77 -3.97
C GLU A 185 -10.59 -11.67 -5.26
N VAL A 186 -10.54 -10.52 -5.95
CA VAL A 186 -11.28 -10.31 -7.19
C VAL A 186 -10.77 -11.23 -8.30
N SER A 187 -9.46 -11.38 -8.45
CA SER A 187 -8.90 -12.24 -9.50
C SER A 187 -9.19 -13.72 -9.24
N ALA A 188 -9.10 -14.18 -7.99
CA ALA A 188 -9.45 -15.54 -7.61
C ALA A 188 -10.93 -15.85 -7.90
N SER A 189 -11.83 -14.88 -7.68
CA SER A 189 -13.25 -15.04 -8.05
C SER A 189 -13.49 -15.20 -9.56
N ALA A 190 -12.56 -14.71 -10.39
CA ALA A 190 -12.53 -14.91 -11.84
C ALA A 190 -11.74 -16.16 -12.27
N GLY A 191 -11.29 -16.99 -11.32
CA GLY A 191 -10.50 -18.19 -11.58
C GLY A 191 -9.04 -17.92 -11.99
N LYS A 192 -8.50 -16.74 -11.65
CA LYS A 192 -7.13 -16.30 -11.98
C LYS A 192 -6.39 -15.90 -10.70
N SER A 193 -5.56 -16.78 -10.15
CA SER A 193 -4.82 -16.49 -8.91
C SER A 193 -3.66 -15.52 -9.13
N VAL A 194 -3.36 -14.72 -8.10
CA VAL A 194 -2.18 -13.84 -8.05
C VAL A 194 -1.38 -14.19 -6.81
N ASP A 195 -0.13 -14.59 -7.00
CA ASP A 195 0.75 -15.06 -5.92
C ASP A 195 1.81 -14.02 -5.54
N ARG A 196 2.19 -13.18 -6.51
CA ARG A 196 3.26 -12.19 -6.38
C ARG A 196 2.87 -10.89 -7.03
N PHE A 197 3.49 -9.80 -6.57
CA PHE A 197 3.25 -8.47 -7.11
C PHE A 197 4.55 -7.82 -7.58
N VAL A 198 4.47 -7.20 -8.74
CA VAL A 198 5.39 -6.12 -9.12
C VAL A 198 4.71 -4.81 -8.73
N THR A 199 5.39 -3.99 -7.94
CA THR A 199 4.89 -2.67 -7.55
C THR A 199 5.61 -1.58 -8.30
N ALA A 200 4.89 -0.58 -8.80
CA ALA A 200 5.46 0.58 -9.47
C ALA A 200 4.81 1.89 -9.00
N GLY A 201 5.57 2.98 -9.00
CA GLY A 201 5.09 4.29 -8.59
C GLY A 201 6.18 5.34 -8.72
N ALA A 202 5.79 6.61 -8.92
CA ALA A 202 6.73 7.72 -9.09
C ALA A 202 6.72 8.69 -7.91
N SER A 203 7.84 9.37 -7.67
CA SER A 203 7.99 10.35 -6.59
C SER A 203 7.65 9.71 -5.22
N LYS A 204 6.78 10.34 -4.41
CA LYS A 204 6.32 9.76 -3.14
C LYS A 204 5.62 8.41 -3.26
N ARG A 205 5.04 8.09 -4.42
CA ARG A 205 4.53 6.73 -4.69
C ARG A 205 5.67 5.75 -4.93
N GLY A 206 6.79 6.21 -5.49
CA GLY A 206 8.02 5.41 -5.60
C GLY A 206 8.59 5.04 -4.24
N TRP A 207 8.57 5.95 -3.27
CA TRP A 207 8.89 5.60 -1.88
C TRP A 207 7.89 4.60 -1.28
N THR A 208 6.61 4.71 -1.62
CA THR A 208 5.59 3.72 -1.21
C THR A 208 5.87 2.35 -1.83
N THR A 209 6.29 2.29 -3.11
CA THR A 209 6.72 1.06 -3.77
C THR A 209 7.75 0.30 -2.93
N TRP A 210 8.82 0.97 -2.53
CA TRP A 210 9.86 0.37 -1.69
C TRP A 210 9.33 -0.07 -0.33
N ALA A 211 8.51 0.77 0.32
CA ALA A 211 7.91 0.45 1.61
C ALA A 211 6.94 -0.74 1.54
N THR A 212 6.18 -0.87 0.46
CA THR A 212 5.30 -2.02 0.21
C THR A 212 6.09 -3.32 0.08
N ALA A 213 7.25 -3.30 -0.56
CA ALA A 213 8.11 -4.49 -0.67
C ALA A 213 8.79 -4.87 0.67
N ILE A 214 8.92 -3.93 1.60
CA ILE A 214 9.49 -4.14 2.95
C ILE A 214 8.43 -4.68 3.94
N ALA A 215 7.17 -4.30 3.74
CA ALA A 215 6.07 -4.61 4.65
C ALA A 215 5.79 -6.13 4.73
#